data_AF-A0A1F9MNB4-F1
#
_entry.id   AF-A0A1F9MNB4-F1
#
_cell.length_a   1.000
_cell.length_b   1.000
_cell.length_c   1.000
_cell.angle_alpha   90.00
_cell.angle_beta   90.00
_cell.angle_gamma   90.00
#
_symmetry.space_group_name_H-M   'P 1'
#
loop_
_entity.id
_entity.type
_entity.pdbx_description
1 polymer ?
#
loop_
_entity_poly.entity_id
_entity_poly.type
_entity_poly.pdbx_seq_one_letter_code
_entity_poly.pdbx_strand_id
1 'polypeptide(L)'
;MKAKMAITEYGERMALSLYLPKNFSFDPGDSHPMAMRLECFNSVDGSTRFRALMGWFRFVCSNGLVIGVTRSDVRRRHVGDLGLNDVAAVLASGINESAKEKKNFEQWRNKAITSKGLAPWIDKELKNGWGFKAAARLYHICRTGHDAEIIGPYKDNSPTTIPVKKSKEVPGTPSECRNLYDVSQSLAWLAKERRDVQEQLAWREGIHDLLDPLVQ
;
A
#
# COMPACT_ATOMS: atom_id res chain seq x y z
N MET A 1 -1.80 -5.98 -22.83
CA MET A 1 -0.83 -5.90 -21.72
C MET A 1 -0.12 -4.55 -21.80
N LYS A 2 0.11 -3.86 -20.67
CA LYS A 2 0.84 -2.58 -20.65
C LYS A 2 2.11 -2.75 -19.82
N ALA A 3 3.24 -2.27 -20.32
CA ALA A 3 4.51 -2.28 -19.60
C ALA A 3 4.98 -0.84 -19.35
N LYS A 4 5.63 -0.62 -18.21
CA LYS A 4 6.36 0.61 -17.88
C LYS A 4 7.70 0.21 -17.27
N MET A 5 8.77 0.86 -17.70
CA MET A 5 10.10 0.65 -17.17
C MET A 5 10.71 1.99 -16.82
N ALA A 6 11.33 2.07 -15.66
CA ALA A 6 12.12 3.21 -15.22
C ALA A 6 13.53 2.69 -14.88
N ILE A 7 14.54 3.39 -15.35
CA ILE A 7 15.95 3.10 -15.09
C ILE A 7 16.63 4.42 -14.73
N THR A 8 17.57 4.42 -13.78
CA THR A 8 18.39 5.61 -13.50
C THR A 8 19.32 5.91 -14.68
N GLU A 9 19.82 7.16 -14.77
CA GLU A 9 20.69 7.62 -15.87
C GLU A 9 21.85 6.65 -16.16
N TYR A 10 22.47 6.12 -15.10
CA TYR A 10 23.60 5.20 -15.19
C TYR A 10 23.24 3.71 -15.12
N GLY A 11 21.95 3.36 -15.17
CA GLY A 11 21.53 1.96 -15.14
C GLY A 11 21.60 1.29 -13.75
N GLU A 12 21.96 2.04 -12.71
CA GLU A 12 22.21 1.52 -11.37
C GLU A 12 20.96 0.94 -10.71
N ARG A 13 19.76 1.43 -11.07
CA ARG A 13 18.48 1.00 -10.51
C ARG A 13 17.45 0.83 -11.62
N MET A 14 16.63 -0.22 -11.51
CA MET A 14 15.52 -0.52 -12.40
C MET A 14 14.23 -0.73 -11.60
N ALA A 15 13.12 -0.20 -12.14
CA ALA A 15 11.77 -0.58 -11.78
C ALA A 15 10.97 -0.94 -13.04
N LEU A 16 10.47 -2.17 -13.12
CA LEU A 16 9.58 -2.66 -14.18
C LEU A 16 8.17 -2.83 -13.60
N SER A 17 7.16 -2.40 -14.34
CA SER A 17 5.74 -2.56 -14.02
C SER A 17 5.00 -3.16 -15.21
N LEU A 18 4.46 -4.36 -15.04
CA LEU A 18 3.65 -5.06 -16.04
C LEU A 18 2.20 -5.15 -15.55
N TYR A 19 1.28 -4.56 -16.31
CA TYR A 19 -0.15 -4.62 -16.04
C TYR A 19 -0.77 -5.80 -16.79
N LEU A 20 -1.44 -6.68 -16.05
CA LEU A 20 -2.20 -7.77 -16.64
C LEU A 20 -3.37 -7.23 -17.48
N PRO A 21 -3.87 -8.02 -18.45
CA PRO A 21 -4.98 -7.58 -19.30
C PRO A 21 -6.26 -7.31 -18.50
N LYS A 22 -7.18 -6.51 -19.06
CA LYS A 22 -8.38 -5.99 -18.37
C LYS A 22 -9.30 -7.06 -17.79
N ASN A 23 -9.29 -8.30 -18.33
CA ASN A 23 -10.07 -9.41 -17.79
C ASN A 23 -9.61 -9.86 -16.39
N PHE A 24 -8.42 -9.44 -15.94
CA PHE A 24 -7.95 -9.64 -14.57
C PHE A 24 -8.31 -8.48 -13.62
N SER A 25 -8.82 -7.37 -14.14
CA SER A 25 -9.26 -6.24 -13.31
C SER A 25 -10.55 -6.54 -12.56
N PHE A 26 -10.81 -5.81 -11.47
CA PHE A 26 -12.10 -5.82 -10.78
C PHE A 26 -12.37 -4.44 -10.15
N ASP A 27 -13.63 -4.16 -9.86
CA ASP A 27 -14.02 -2.97 -9.10
C ASP A 27 -14.30 -3.40 -7.64
N PRO A 28 -13.66 -2.80 -6.63
CA PRO A 28 -13.89 -3.10 -5.23
C PRO A 28 -15.21 -2.51 -4.69
N GLY A 29 -16.06 -1.95 -5.56
CA GLY A 29 -17.37 -1.40 -5.22
C GLY A 29 -17.34 0.10 -4.95
N ASP A 30 -16.30 0.80 -5.43
CA ASP A 30 -16.12 2.24 -5.28
C ASP A 30 -16.09 3.00 -6.63
N SER A 31 -16.46 2.31 -7.72
CA SER A 31 -16.45 2.83 -9.11
C SER A 31 -15.05 3.12 -9.66
N HIS A 32 -13.99 2.64 -9.01
CA HIS A 32 -12.61 2.83 -9.43
C HIS A 32 -11.90 1.48 -9.60
N PRO A 33 -11.87 0.93 -10.83
CA PRO A 33 -11.30 -0.37 -11.09
C PRO A 33 -9.83 -0.50 -10.67
N MET A 34 -9.51 -1.67 -10.14
CA MET A 34 -8.17 -2.12 -9.80
C MET A 34 -7.66 -3.09 -10.88
N ALA A 35 -6.38 -2.99 -11.23
CA ALA A 35 -5.71 -3.90 -12.17
C ALA A 35 -4.59 -4.66 -11.47
N MET A 36 -4.41 -5.94 -11.80
CA MET A 36 -3.24 -6.68 -11.33
C MET A 36 -1.96 -6.15 -11.99
N ARG A 37 -0.92 -5.98 -11.19
CA ARG A 37 0.37 -5.48 -11.63
C ARG A 37 1.51 -6.30 -11.03
N LEU A 38 2.39 -6.78 -11.89
CA LEU A 38 3.71 -7.31 -11.51
C LEU A 38 4.69 -6.14 -11.46
N GLU A 39 5.33 -5.95 -10.31
CA GLU A 39 6.44 -5.02 -10.11
C GLU A 39 7.75 -5.80 -9.95
N CYS A 40 8.78 -5.41 -10.70
CA CYS A 40 10.13 -5.91 -10.49
C CYS A 40 11.07 -4.75 -10.16
N PHE A 41 11.88 -4.91 -9.13
CA PHE A 41 12.87 -3.92 -8.70
C PHE A 41 14.25 -4.57 -8.68
N ASN A 42 15.28 -3.82 -9.07
CA ASN A 42 16.67 -4.26 -8.95
C ASN A 42 17.62 -3.08 -8.85
N SER A 43 18.77 -3.27 -8.21
CA SER A 43 19.90 -2.37 -8.33
C SER A 43 21.23 -3.11 -8.49
N VAL A 44 22.14 -2.49 -9.25
CA VAL A 44 23.50 -2.97 -9.45
C VAL A 44 24.42 -2.47 -8.33
N ASP A 45 24.13 -1.28 -7.78
CA ASP A 45 24.86 -0.65 -6.66
C ASP A 45 24.67 -1.38 -5.31
N GLY A 46 23.89 -2.46 -5.27
CA GLY A 46 23.60 -3.25 -4.08
C GLY A 46 22.59 -2.63 -3.10
N SER A 47 22.09 -1.42 -3.37
CA SER A 47 21.07 -0.75 -2.54
C SER A 47 19.71 -1.45 -2.54
N THR A 48 19.41 -2.25 -3.57
CA THR A 48 18.18 -3.04 -3.71
C THR A 48 18.49 -4.34 -4.45
N ARG A 49 18.22 -5.48 -3.80
CA ARG A 49 18.28 -6.79 -4.45
C ARG A 49 17.14 -6.93 -5.45
N PHE A 50 17.28 -7.85 -6.40
CA PHE A 50 16.16 -8.21 -7.27
C PHE A 50 14.96 -8.63 -6.41
N ARG A 51 13.79 -8.07 -6.72
CA ARG A 51 12.49 -8.46 -6.16
C ARG A 51 11.46 -8.44 -7.27
N ALA A 52 10.57 -9.43 -7.27
CA ALA A 52 9.38 -9.48 -8.12
C ALA A 52 8.15 -9.65 -7.22
N LEU A 53 7.08 -8.90 -7.49
CA LEU A 53 5.91 -8.79 -6.62
C LEU A 53 4.65 -8.62 -7.44
N MET A 54 3.56 -9.28 -7.06
CA MET A 54 2.26 -9.10 -7.68
C MET A 54 1.30 -8.43 -6.70
N GLY A 55 0.46 -7.51 -7.17
CA GLY A 55 -0.69 -7.04 -6.39
C GLY A 55 -1.63 -6.12 -7.14
N TRP A 56 -2.61 -5.55 -6.43
CA TRP A 56 -3.71 -4.79 -7.02
C TRP A 56 -3.46 -3.30 -7.11
N PHE A 57 -3.49 -2.76 -8.32
CA PHE A 57 -3.26 -1.36 -8.66
C PHE A 57 -4.54 -0.56 -8.89
N ARG A 58 -4.80 0.48 -8.09
CA ARG A 58 -5.94 1.40 -8.28
C ARG A 58 -5.51 2.67 -9.03
N PHE A 59 -6.14 2.97 -10.18
CA PHE A 59 -5.69 4.04 -11.09
C PHE A 59 -5.98 5.46 -10.59
N VAL A 60 -7.15 5.70 -9.98
CA VAL A 60 -7.55 7.05 -9.51
C VAL A 60 -6.63 7.60 -8.43
N CYS A 61 -5.95 6.70 -7.72
CA CYS A 61 -5.04 7.12 -6.68
C CYS A 61 -3.82 7.87 -7.25
N SER A 62 -3.57 7.86 -8.57
CA SER A 62 -2.41 8.46 -9.28
C SER A 62 -1.02 8.07 -8.72
N ASN A 63 -0.96 7.24 -7.69
CA ASN A 63 0.20 6.96 -6.85
C ASN A 63 0.50 5.47 -6.74
N GLY A 64 -0.20 4.65 -7.51
CA GLY A 64 0.10 3.24 -7.63
C GLY A 64 0.02 2.43 -6.36
N LEU A 65 -1.06 2.67 -5.64
CA LEU A 65 -1.58 1.82 -4.59
C LEU A 65 -1.48 0.35 -5.00
N VAL A 66 -0.64 -0.44 -4.34
CA VAL A 66 -0.69 -1.91 -4.40
C VAL A 66 -1.27 -2.34 -3.07
N ILE A 67 -2.53 -2.76 -3.05
CA ILE A 67 -3.11 -3.43 -1.88
C ILE A 67 -3.19 -4.92 -2.20
N GLY A 68 -2.90 -5.76 -1.22
CA GLY A 68 -2.91 -7.21 -1.40
C GLY A 68 -1.69 -7.67 -2.20
N VAL A 69 -0.49 -7.47 -1.65
CA VAL A 69 0.73 -8.01 -2.25
C VAL A 69 0.69 -9.52 -2.07
N THR A 70 0.40 -10.24 -3.15
CA THR A 70 0.70 -11.67 -3.21
C THR A 70 2.21 -11.83 -3.21
N ARG A 71 2.68 -12.45 -2.15
CA ARG A 71 4.10 -12.64 -1.88
C ARG A 71 4.60 -13.90 -2.57
N SER A 72 5.25 -13.71 -3.70
CA SER A 72 6.26 -14.65 -4.19
C SER A 72 7.53 -13.84 -4.40
N ASP A 73 8.30 -13.71 -3.34
CA ASP A 73 9.53 -12.92 -3.32
C ASP A 73 10.71 -13.80 -3.76
N VAL A 74 11.22 -13.55 -4.96
CA VAL A 74 12.45 -14.20 -5.45
C VAL A 74 13.65 -13.46 -4.85
N ARG A 75 14.10 -13.92 -3.68
CA ARG A 75 15.29 -13.37 -3.00
C ARG A 75 16.55 -14.07 -3.48
N ARG A 76 17.18 -13.57 -4.56
CA ARG A 76 18.48 -14.08 -5.04
C ARG A 76 19.56 -13.02 -4.87
N ARG A 77 20.73 -13.40 -4.34
CA ARG A 77 21.96 -12.61 -4.54
C ARG A 77 22.35 -12.75 -6.01
N HIS A 78 22.90 -11.69 -6.61
CA HIS A 78 23.44 -11.66 -7.99
C HIS A 78 24.70 -12.54 -8.12
N VAL A 79 24.54 -13.84 -7.88
CA VAL A 79 25.57 -14.87 -8.05
C VAL A 79 24.94 -15.98 -8.90
N GLY A 80 24.58 -15.65 -10.14
CA GLY A 80 23.95 -16.58 -11.09
C GLY A 80 22.87 -15.91 -11.94
N ASP A 81 22.42 -16.64 -12.97
CA ASP A 81 21.36 -16.21 -13.89
C ASP A 81 19.99 -16.26 -13.17
N LEU A 82 19.16 -15.25 -13.37
CA LEU A 82 17.79 -15.25 -12.84
C LEU A 82 16.94 -16.15 -13.75
N GLY A 83 16.54 -17.31 -13.25
CA GLY A 83 15.71 -18.22 -14.03
C GLY A 83 14.34 -17.60 -14.33
N LEU A 84 13.90 -17.62 -15.59
CA LEU A 84 12.55 -17.23 -15.99
C LEU A 84 11.45 -17.90 -15.14
N ASN A 85 11.72 -19.12 -14.67
CA ASN A 85 10.84 -19.90 -13.80
C ASN A 85 10.55 -19.19 -12.46
N ASP A 86 11.51 -18.44 -11.92
CA ASP A 86 11.34 -17.74 -10.65
C ASP A 86 10.28 -16.63 -10.79
N VAL A 87 10.36 -15.83 -11.86
CA VAL A 87 9.37 -14.78 -12.17
C VAL A 87 8.01 -15.39 -12.55
N ALA A 88 8.01 -16.50 -13.28
CA ALA A 88 6.80 -17.23 -13.63
C ALA A 88 6.06 -17.75 -12.38
N ALA A 89 6.78 -18.22 -11.36
CA ALA A 89 6.20 -18.62 -10.08
C ALA A 89 5.53 -17.44 -9.38
N VAL A 90 6.14 -16.24 -9.40
CA VAL A 90 5.52 -15.03 -8.84
C VAL A 90 4.22 -14.68 -9.53
N LEU A 91 4.22 -14.72 -10.87
CA LEU A 91 3.04 -14.46 -11.67
C LEU A 91 1.92 -15.47 -11.36
N ALA A 92 2.24 -16.76 -11.30
CA ALA A 92 1.27 -17.82 -11.04
C ALA A 92 0.68 -17.73 -9.62
N SER A 93 1.51 -17.55 -8.58
CA SER A 93 1.04 -17.36 -7.21
C SER A 93 0.16 -16.11 -7.12
N GLY A 94 0.63 -15.01 -7.73
CA GLY A 94 -0.06 -13.74 -7.86
C GLY A 94 -1.49 -13.86 -8.37
N ILE A 95 -1.66 -14.58 -9.48
CA ILE A 95 -2.98 -14.81 -10.08
C ILE A 95 -3.84 -15.70 -9.18
N ASN A 96 -3.28 -16.75 -8.57
CA ASN A 96 -4.03 -17.67 -7.71
C ASN A 96 -4.55 -17.00 -6.43
N GLU A 97 -3.72 -16.21 -5.77
CA GLU A 97 -4.07 -15.50 -4.53
C GLU A 97 -4.97 -14.28 -4.78
N SER A 98 -5.01 -13.77 -6.02
CA SER A 98 -5.81 -12.60 -6.41
C SER A 98 -7.28 -12.74 -6.01
N ALA A 99 -7.85 -13.95 -6.07
CA ALA A 99 -9.23 -14.23 -5.68
C ALA A 99 -9.45 -14.12 -4.16
N LYS A 100 -8.45 -14.49 -3.36
CA LYS A 100 -8.50 -14.32 -1.89
C LYS A 100 -8.45 -12.85 -1.52
N GLU A 101 -7.56 -12.08 -2.15
CA GLU A 101 -7.45 -10.63 -1.92
C GLU A 101 -8.73 -9.88 -2.32
N LYS A 102 -9.39 -10.28 -3.41
CA LYS A 102 -10.73 -9.73 -3.76
C LYS A 102 -11.73 -9.90 -2.63
N LYS A 103 -11.79 -11.09 -2.02
CA LYS A 103 -12.68 -11.36 -0.87
C LYS A 103 -12.31 -10.51 0.35
N ASN A 104 -11.02 -10.29 0.60
CA ASN A 104 -10.58 -9.40 1.69
C ASN A 104 -11.10 -7.98 1.47
N PHE A 105 -11.03 -7.46 0.24
CA PHE A 105 -11.58 -6.13 -0.07
C PHE A 105 -13.09 -6.07 0.11
N GLU A 106 -13.81 -7.08 -0.35
CA GLU A 106 -15.26 -7.17 -0.13
C GLU A 106 -15.61 -7.17 1.37
N GLN A 107 -14.87 -7.92 2.18
CA GLN A 107 -15.04 -7.92 3.65
C GLN A 107 -14.76 -6.54 4.24
N TRP A 108 -13.66 -5.90 3.86
CA TRP A 108 -13.30 -4.57 4.34
C TRP A 108 -14.29 -3.48 3.91
N ARG A 109 -14.91 -3.61 2.74
CA ARG A 109 -15.99 -2.71 2.28
C ARG A 109 -17.23 -2.83 3.15
N ASN A 110 -17.56 -4.05 3.58
CA ASN A 110 -18.74 -4.34 4.39
C ASN A 110 -18.54 -4.07 5.88
N LYS A 111 -17.29 -3.97 6.36
CA LYS A 111 -16.99 -3.60 7.75
C LYS A 111 -17.02 -2.08 7.92
N ALA A 112 -18.17 -1.58 8.38
CA ALA A 112 -18.34 -0.16 8.70
C ALA A 112 -17.43 0.27 9.87
N ILE A 113 -16.89 1.48 9.78
CA ILE A 113 -16.08 2.10 10.84
C ILE A 113 -16.46 3.57 11.00
N THR A 114 -16.20 4.11 12.19
CA THR A 114 -16.33 5.54 12.47
C THR A 114 -14.98 6.10 12.91
N SER A 115 -14.77 7.40 12.70
CA SER A 115 -13.57 8.11 13.16
C SER A 115 -13.35 7.96 14.67
N LYS A 116 -14.42 7.92 15.48
CA LYS A 116 -14.35 7.63 16.93
C LYS A 116 -13.93 6.18 17.22
N GLY A 117 -14.50 5.20 16.52
CA GLY A 117 -14.16 3.79 16.70
C GLY A 117 -12.73 3.45 16.28
N LEU A 118 -12.16 4.22 15.34
CA LEU A 118 -10.80 4.02 14.85
C LEU A 118 -9.72 4.58 15.79
N ALA A 119 -10.05 5.60 16.60
CA ALA A 119 -9.09 6.31 17.42
C ALA A 119 -8.29 5.42 18.40
N PRO A 120 -8.90 4.49 19.16
CA PRO A 120 -8.15 3.61 20.06
C PRO A 120 -7.11 2.73 19.34
N TRP A 121 -7.46 2.21 18.16
CA TRP A 121 -6.54 1.42 17.34
C TRP A 121 -5.41 2.29 16.77
N ILE A 122 -5.70 3.53 16.36
CA ILE A 122 -4.68 4.47 15.87
C ILE A 122 -3.68 4.81 16.98
N ASP A 123 -4.16 5.19 18.15
CA ASP A 123 -3.32 5.66 19.26
C ASP A 123 -2.47 4.54 19.88
N LYS A 124 -2.85 3.28 19.65
CA LYS A 124 -2.16 2.10 20.17
C LYS A 124 -1.49 1.28 19.06
N GLU A 125 -2.25 0.47 18.33
CA GLU A 125 -1.73 -0.54 17.41
C GLU A 125 -0.97 0.10 16.24
N LEU A 126 -1.57 1.09 15.57
CA LEU A 126 -0.91 1.75 14.45
C LEU A 126 0.29 2.60 14.91
N LYS A 127 0.16 3.31 16.03
CA LYS A 127 1.27 4.06 16.62
C LYS A 127 2.45 3.15 16.94
N ASN A 128 2.19 1.97 17.50
CA ASN A 128 3.24 0.99 17.83
C ASN A 128 3.87 0.39 16.56
N GLY A 129 3.06 0.12 15.53
CA GLY A 129 3.54 -0.47 14.28
C GLY A 129 4.28 0.52 13.38
N TRP A 130 3.68 1.67 13.07
CA TRP A 130 4.15 2.62 12.04
C TRP A 130 4.60 3.97 12.62
N GLY A 131 4.54 4.14 13.94
CA GLY A 131 5.00 5.33 14.65
C GLY A 131 3.96 6.45 14.70
N PHE A 132 4.21 7.40 15.61
CA PHE A 132 3.31 8.50 15.92
C PHE A 132 2.90 9.32 14.69
N LYS A 133 3.86 9.69 13.83
CA LYS A 133 3.59 10.56 12.68
C LYS A 133 2.66 9.90 11.65
N ALA A 134 2.82 8.60 11.41
CA ALA A 134 1.94 7.86 10.50
C ALA A 134 0.53 7.72 11.09
N ALA A 135 0.45 7.41 12.39
CA ALA A 135 -0.82 7.34 13.11
C ALA A 135 -1.60 8.67 13.07
N ALA A 136 -0.92 9.79 13.32
CA ALA A 136 -1.55 11.11 13.27
C ALA A 136 -2.06 11.43 11.88
N ARG A 137 -1.21 11.24 10.85
CA ARG A 137 -1.61 11.44 9.46
C ARG A 137 -2.81 10.58 9.07
N LEU A 138 -2.81 9.29 9.44
CA LEU A 138 -3.93 8.41 9.10
C LEU A 138 -5.24 8.91 9.69
N TYR A 139 -5.25 9.31 10.97
CA TYR A 139 -6.45 9.81 11.62
C TYR A 139 -7.06 10.99 10.85
N HIS A 140 -6.22 11.94 10.44
CA HIS A 140 -6.66 13.13 9.72
C HIS A 140 -7.09 12.83 8.28
N ILE A 141 -6.39 11.93 7.59
CA ILE A 141 -6.81 11.45 6.27
C ILE A 141 -8.19 10.80 6.37
N CYS A 142 -8.38 9.91 7.35
CA CYS A 142 -9.65 9.20 7.51
C CYS A 142 -10.81 10.12 7.87
N ARG A 143 -10.55 11.27 8.48
CA ARG A 143 -11.59 12.24 8.87
C ARG A 143 -11.86 13.30 7.81
N THR A 144 -10.93 13.56 6.90
CA THR A 144 -10.99 14.75 6.05
C THR A 144 -10.67 14.52 4.58
N GLY A 145 -10.19 13.33 4.19
CA GLY A 145 -9.66 13.04 2.86
C GLY A 145 -8.34 13.76 2.55
N HIS A 146 -7.76 14.49 3.51
CA HIS A 146 -6.53 15.26 3.33
C HIS A 146 -5.43 14.76 4.25
N ASP A 147 -4.20 14.79 3.74
CA ASP A 147 -3.02 14.54 4.52
C ASP A 147 -2.76 15.68 5.52
N ALA A 148 -1.85 15.46 6.46
CA ALA A 148 -1.64 16.35 7.58
C ALA A 148 -0.17 16.56 7.92
N GLU A 149 0.16 17.78 8.32
CA GLU A 149 1.45 18.16 8.90
C GLU A 149 1.27 18.46 10.38
N ILE A 150 2.08 17.81 11.23
CA ILE A 150 2.06 18.03 12.67
C ILE A 150 2.62 19.41 12.98
N ILE A 151 1.85 20.24 13.68
CA ILE A 151 2.24 21.60 14.10
C ILE A 151 2.25 21.76 15.64
N GLY A 152 1.65 20.82 16.37
CA GLY A 152 1.61 20.84 17.83
C GLY A 152 2.79 20.12 18.50
N PRO A 153 2.99 20.35 19.81
CA PRO A 153 3.99 19.62 20.59
C PRO A 153 3.58 18.15 20.76
N TYR A 154 4.54 17.24 20.67
CA TYR A 154 4.29 15.81 20.91
C TYR A 154 3.97 15.49 22.37
N LYS A 155 4.49 16.31 23.30
CA LYS A 155 4.23 16.15 24.73
C LYS A 155 2.73 16.33 25.00
N ASP A 156 2.16 15.44 25.81
CA ASP A 156 0.76 15.42 26.23
C ASP A 156 -0.27 15.27 25.10
N ASN A 157 0.18 14.98 23.87
CA ASN A 157 -0.68 14.73 22.72
C ASN A 157 -0.60 13.28 22.26
N SER A 158 -1.74 12.76 21.82
CA SER A 158 -1.85 11.49 21.10
C SER A 158 -1.86 11.74 19.58
N PRO A 159 -1.59 10.72 18.75
CA PRO A 159 -1.82 10.82 17.32
C PRO A 159 -3.18 11.39 16.92
N THR A 160 -4.24 11.07 17.66
CA THR A 160 -5.61 11.53 17.33
C THR A 160 -5.96 12.92 17.88
N THR A 161 -5.18 13.45 18.84
CA THR A 161 -5.42 14.77 19.46
C THR A 161 -4.44 15.84 19.05
N ILE A 162 -3.29 15.47 18.46
CA ILE A 162 -2.24 16.43 18.13
C ILE A 162 -2.73 17.49 17.13
N PRO A 163 -2.44 18.78 17.35
CA PRO A 163 -2.70 19.81 16.36
C PRO A 163 -1.96 19.55 15.05
N VAL A 164 -2.71 19.57 13.95
CA VAL A 164 -2.17 19.45 12.59
C VAL A 164 -2.68 20.56 11.68
N LYS A 165 -1.95 20.79 10.60
CA LYS A 165 -2.38 21.58 9.45
C LYS A 165 -2.73 20.64 8.30
N LYS A 166 -3.90 20.85 7.66
CA LYS A 166 -4.26 20.13 6.43
C LYS A 166 -3.25 20.44 5.32
N SER A 167 -2.85 19.39 4.60
CA SER A 167 -1.92 19.42 3.48
C SER A 167 -2.69 19.07 2.20
N LYS A 168 -2.08 18.30 1.31
CA LYS A 168 -2.65 17.81 0.05
C LYS A 168 -3.84 16.87 0.26
N GLU A 169 -4.79 16.94 -0.66
CA GLU A 169 -5.84 15.94 -0.81
C GLU A 169 -5.22 14.56 -1.12
N VAL A 170 -5.74 13.50 -0.52
CA VAL A 170 -5.31 12.13 -0.76
C VAL A 170 -6.15 11.54 -1.90
N PRO A 171 -5.57 11.27 -3.08
CA PRO A 171 -6.35 10.88 -4.23
C PRO A 171 -7.06 9.53 -4.03
N GLY A 172 -8.36 9.51 -4.32
CA GLY A 172 -9.18 8.31 -4.22
C GLY A 172 -9.61 7.93 -2.80
N THR A 173 -9.32 8.76 -1.79
CA THR A 173 -9.87 8.64 -0.44
C THR A 173 -11.15 9.49 -0.33
N PRO A 174 -12.22 9.02 0.34
CA PRO A 174 -13.41 9.83 0.58
C PRO A 174 -13.12 11.01 1.53
N SER A 175 -14.05 11.96 1.59
CA SER A 175 -13.97 13.07 2.56
C SER A 175 -13.99 12.60 4.03
N GLU A 176 -14.58 11.43 4.28
CA GLU A 176 -14.52 10.71 5.56
C GLU A 176 -14.60 9.20 5.27
N CYS A 177 -13.70 8.42 5.87
CA CYS A 177 -13.67 6.97 5.76
C CYS A 177 -14.90 6.36 6.46
N ARG A 178 -15.57 5.45 5.77
CA ARG A 178 -16.82 4.80 6.23
C ARG A 178 -16.65 3.32 6.50
N ASN A 179 -15.63 2.70 5.94
CA ASN A 179 -15.33 1.29 6.10
C ASN A 179 -13.82 1.01 6.13
N LEU A 180 -13.43 -0.22 6.45
CA LEU A 180 -12.02 -0.60 6.51
C LEU A 180 -11.31 -0.51 5.16
N TYR A 181 -12.04 -0.61 4.05
CA TYR A 181 -11.45 -0.42 2.73
C TYR A 181 -10.94 1.01 2.56
N ASP A 182 -11.69 2.03 3.01
CA ASP A 182 -11.25 3.42 2.95
C ASP A 182 -10.00 3.66 3.85
N VAL A 183 -9.95 2.98 5.01
CA VAL A 183 -8.76 3.00 5.89
C VAL A 183 -7.56 2.35 5.21
N SER A 184 -7.75 1.22 4.52
CA SER A 184 -6.68 0.54 3.80
C SER A 184 -6.12 1.38 2.65
N GLN A 185 -6.98 2.13 1.94
CA GLN A 185 -6.52 3.11 0.94
C GLN A 185 -5.60 4.15 1.57
N SER A 186 -5.99 4.66 2.73
CA SER A 186 -5.28 5.71 3.46
C SER A 186 -3.93 5.19 4.02
N LEU A 187 -3.88 3.95 4.49
CA LEU A 187 -2.64 3.28 4.90
C LEU A 187 -1.67 3.10 3.72
N ALA A 188 -2.18 2.66 2.57
CA ALA A 188 -1.36 2.47 1.38
C ALA A 188 -0.83 3.79 0.81
N TRP A 189 -1.56 4.91 0.97
CA TRP A 189 -1.02 6.24 0.72
C TRP A 189 0.19 6.55 1.62
N LEU A 190 0.09 6.30 2.93
CA LEU A 190 1.20 6.52 3.85
C LEU A 190 2.41 5.64 3.55
N ALA A 191 2.17 4.38 3.16
CA ALA A 191 3.21 3.47 2.71
C ALA A 191 3.94 4.01 1.47
N LYS A 192 3.22 4.57 0.50
CA LYS A 192 3.81 5.17 -0.71
C LYS A 192 4.65 6.43 -0.40
N GLU A 193 4.30 7.19 0.62
CA GLU A 193 5.01 8.42 1.00
C GLU A 193 6.32 8.15 1.77
N ARG A 194 6.70 6.88 1.97
CA ARG A 194 8.03 6.52 2.45
C ARG A 194 9.08 6.89 1.40
N ARG A 195 10.26 7.32 1.86
CA ARG A 195 11.36 7.73 0.96
C ARG A 195 12.07 6.55 0.33
N ASP A 196 12.16 5.44 1.07
CA ASP A 196 12.85 4.23 0.64
C ASP A 196 11.87 3.20 0.07
N VAL A 197 12.21 2.58 -1.06
CA VAL A 197 11.35 1.61 -1.76
C VAL A 197 11.15 0.33 -0.95
N GLN A 198 12.16 -0.10 -0.18
CA GLN A 198 12.03 -1.27 0.69
C GLN A 198 11.06 -0.98 1.83
N GLU A 199 11.11 0.22 2.41
CA GLU A 199 10.10 0.66 3.39
C GLU A 199 8.70 0.76 2.79
N GLN A 200 8.57 1.34 1.58
CA GLN A 200 7.28 1.40 0.88
C GLN A 200 6.68 0.00 0.69
N LEU A 201 7.52 -0.99 0.37
CA LEU A 201 7.11 -2.38 0.22
C LEU A 201 6.73 -3.02 1.55
N ALA A 202 7.60 -2.91 2.57
CA ALA A 202 7.35 -3.48 3.89
C ALA A 202 6.06 -2.93 4.52
N TRP A 203 5.78 -1.62 4.36
CA TRP A 203 4.55 -1.02 4.84
C TRP A 203 3.34 -1.51 4.05
N ARG A 204 3.41 -1.58 2.72
CA ARG A 204 2.32 -2.13 1.91
C ARG A 204 1.97 -3.58 2.29
N GLU A 205 2.99 -4.40 2.55
CA GLU A 205 2.82 -5.79 3.00
C GLU A 205 2.13 -5.88 4.36
N GLY A 206 2.47 -4.99 5.31
CA GLY A 206 1.91 -5.01 6.66
C GLY A 206 0.49 -4.45 6.82
N ILE A 207 -0.16 -3.97 5.74
CA ILE A 207 -1.51 -3.38 5.84
C ILE A 207 -2.54 -4.41 6.31
N HIS A 208 -2.47 -5.64 5.81
CA HIS A 208 -3.41 -6.69 6.20
C HIS A 208 -3.32 -6.95 7.72
N ASP A 209 -2.13 -7.27 8.20
CA ASP A 209 -1.86 -7.56 9.62
C ASP A 209 -2.25 -6.40 10.54
N LEU A 210 -2.08 -5.15 10.09
CA LEU A 210 -2.50 -3.96 10.83
C LEU A 210 -4.02 -3.83 10.95
N LEU A 211 -4.76 -4.25 9.92
CA LEU A 211 -6.21 -4.16 9.89
C LEU A 211 -6.89 -5.37 10.52
N ASP A 212 -6.22 -6.51 10.64
CA ASP A 212 -6.76 -7.74 11.24
C ASP A 212 -7.49 -7.52 12.58
N PRO A 213 -6.97 -6.72 13.54
CA PRO A 213 -7.68 -6.45 14.80
C PRO A 213 -9.01 -5.71 14.63
N LEU A 214 -9.21 -5.02 13.51
CA LEU A 214 -10.44 -4.29 13.20
C LEU A 214 -11.44 -5.12 12.37
N VAL A 215 -10.98 -6.20 11.73
CA VAL A 215 -11.84 -7.10 10.96
C VAL A 215 -12.68 -7.97 11.90
N GLN A 216 -12.09 -8.41 13.02
CA GLN A 216 -12.71 -9.25 14.05
C GLN A 216 -13.96 -8.62 14.70
#